data_AF-A0A5S9IQX8-F1
#
_entry.id   AF-A0A5S9IQX8-F1
#
_cell.length_a   1.000
_cell.length_b   1.000
_cell.length_c   1.000
_cell.angle_alpha   90.00
_cell.angle_beta   90.00
_cell.angle_gamma   90.00
#
_symmetry.space_group_name_H-M   'P 1'
#
loop_
_entity.id
_entity.type
_entity.pdbx_description
1 polymer ?
#
loop_
_entity_poly.entity_id
_entity_poly.type
_entity_poly.pdbx_seq_one_letter_code
_entity_poly.pdbx_strand_id
1 'polypeptide(L)'
;MTVTFYQNEANDLDKKYSALCDLLQHGHHVTCTSQTQALQGSSIVVGEFAGDFPQDVEQLSCPIVDLSETPQVMSKLEQSTEKPWKPWFPVIDYDRCTNCMQCMNFCLFGVYGLSNEQKLQVQTPQNCKTECPACSRVCPEAAIMFPKYKAGPINGDEVSEEDLNKEKMKVDISSLLGGNIYDALRQRSERAQSRFAKERDEDRALKERKRCLKKLQKDLDIPDEVLNSLPIPKHLLDDSSE
;
A
#
# COMPACT_ATOMS: atom_id res chain seq x y z
N MET A 1 6.10 -21.80 9.85
CA MET A 1 7.13 -22.87 9.87
C MET A 1 6.48 -24.11 10.45
N THR A 2 6.57 -25.24 9.74
CA THR A 2 5.96 -26.50 10.17
C THR A 2 7.02 -27.32 10.88
N VAL A 3 6.83 -27.53 12.19
CA VAL A 3 7.71 -28.33 13.02
C VAL A 3 7.04 -29.67 13.27
N THR A 4 7.73 -30.76 12.95
CA THR A 4 7.18 -32.10 13.12
C THR A 4 7.89 -32.81 14.26
N PHE A 5 7.12 -33.15 15.30
CA PHE A 5 7.60 -33.92 16.43
C PHE A 5 7.55 -35.41 16.11
N TYR A 6 8.72 -36.06 16.12
CA TYR A 6 8.85 -37.50 15.89
C TYR A 6 8.66 -38.27 17.19
N GLN A 7 7.70 -39.19 17.19
CA GLN A 7 7.41 -40.04 18.34
C GLN A 7 8.21 -41.34 18.27
N ASN A 8 9.25 -41.44 19.10
CA ASN A 8 9.96 -42.69 19.38
C ASN A 8 9.52 -43.27 20.75
N GLU A 9 9.82 -44.55 21.00
CA GLU A 9 9.42 -45.27 22.23
C GLU A 9 10.04 -44.70 23.52
N ALA A 10 11.11 -43.90 23.40
CA ALA A 10 11.88 -43.33 24.51
C ALA A 10 11.45 -41.94 24.99
N ASN A 11 10.35 -41.37 24.46
CA ASN A 11 10.00 -39.97 24.74
C ASN A 11 9.55 -39.72 26.18
N ASP A 12 10.29 -38.87 26.90
CA ASP A 12 9.87 -38.28 28.17
C ASP A 12 8.68 -37.31 27.94
N LEU A 13 7.54 -37.61 28.55
CA LEU A 13 6.28 -36.89 28.35
C LEU A 13 6.35 -35.43 28.82
N ASP A 14 7.12 -35.14 29.87
CA ASP A 14 7.21 -33.79 30.45
C ASP A 14 8.06 -32.88 29.57
N LYS A 15 9.19 -33.39 29.05
CA LYS A 15 10.04 -32.66 28.10
C LYS A 15 9.30 -32.40 26.79
N LYS A 16 8.55 -33.39 26.30
CA LYS A 16 7.71 -33.26 25.11
C LYS A 16 6.67 -32.17 25.30
N TYR A 17 5.96 -32.15 26.43
CA TYR A 17 4.95 -31.14 26.70
C TYR A 17 5.55 -29.73 26.75
N SER A 18 6.69 -29.56 27.44
CA SER A 18 7.41 -28.28 27.48
C SER A 18 7.79 -27.79 26.08
N ALA A 19 8.41 -28.66 25.26
CA ALA A 19 8.83 -28.31 23.91
C ALA A 19 7.64 -27.96 22.99
N LEU A 20 6.52 -28.67 23.12
CA LEU A 20 5.29 -28.36 22.37
C LEU A 20 4.71 -27.01 22.77
N CYS A 21 4.62 -26.72 24.07
CA CYS A 21 4.15 -25.44 24.57
C CYS A 21 5.02 -24.29 24.08
N ASP A 22 6.34 -24.43 24.14
CA ASP A 22 7.28 -23.40 23.69
C ASP A 22 7.13 -23.13 22.18
N LEU A 23 7.03 -24.17 21.35
CA LEU A 23 6.85 -24.03 19.90
C LEU A 23 5.53 -23.33 19.55
N LEU A 24 4.44 -23.66 20.24
CA LEU A 24 3.13 -23.04 20.03
C LEU A 24 3.10 -21.58 20.47
N GLN A 25 3.73 -21.24 21.60
CA GLN A 25 3.82 -19.86 22.09
C GLN A 25 4.57 -18.94 21.12
N HIS A 26 5.55 -19.48 20.38
CA HIS A 26 6.30 -18.75 19.35
C HIS A 26 5.63 -18.77 17.96
N GLY A 27 4.42 -19.33 17.85
CA GLY A 27 3.61 -19.28 16.64
C GLY A 27 4.02 -20.29 15.56
N HIS A 28 4.70 -21.37 15.93
CA HIS A 28 5.03 -22.46 15.01
C HIS A 28 3.86 -23.45 14.87
N HIS A 29 3.65 -23.97 13.66
CA HIS A 29 2.67 -25.03 13.45
C HIS A 29 3.32 -26.36 13.81
N VAL A 30 2.75 -27.09 14.75
CA VAL A 30 3.34 -28.35 15.24
C VAL A 30 2.50 -29.55 14.82
N THR A 31 3.13 -30.54 14.22
CA THR A 31 2.53 -31.83 13.85
C THR A 31 3.24 -32.94 14.60
N CYS A 32 2.53 -33.94 15.13
CA CYS A 32 3.15 -35.12 15.76
C CYS A 32 2.98 -36.34 14.86
N THR A 33 4.04 -37.10 14.62
CA THR A 33 3.99 -38.37 13.86
C THR A 33 4.96 -39.40 14.44
N SER A 34 4.59 -40.68 14.38
CA SER A 34 5.49 -41.82 14.60
C SER A 34 5.99 -42.44 13.29
N GLN A 35 5.49 -41.96 12.15
CA GLN A 35 5.82 -42.48 10.82
C GLN A 35 6.80 -41.56 10.11
N THR A 36 7.91 -42.13 9.64
CA THR A 36 8.99 -41.42 8.94
C THR A 36 8.55 -40.87 7.58
N GLN A 37 7.62 -41.53 6.89
CA GLN A 37 7.05 -41.07 5.61
C GLN A 37 6.32 -39.72 5.72
N ALA A 38 5.75 -39.41 6.89
CA ALA A 38 5.04 -38.16 7.12
C ALA A 38 5.98 -36.96 7.43
N LEU A 39 7.30 -37.19 7.45
CA LEU A 39 8.30 -36.15 7.69
C LEU A 39 8.64 -35.35 6.43
N GLN A 40 8.35 -35.87 5.23
CA GLN A 40 8.61 -35.19 3.97
C GLN A 40 7.74 -33.92 3.83
N GLY A 41 8.39 -32.75 3.79
CA GLY A 41 7.73 -31.44 3.76
C GLY A 41 7.75 -30.66 5.08
N SER A 42 8.32 -31.25 6.15
CA SER A 42 8.52 -30.56 7.43
C SER A 42 9.67 -29.55 7.33
N SER A 43 9.50 -28.36 7.91
CA SER A 43 10.57 -27.37 7.96
C SER A 43 11.64 -27.75 8.98
N ILE A 44 11.25 -28.37 10.10
CA ILE A 44 12.15 -28.87 11.16
C ILE A 44 11.56 -30.16 11.74
N VAL A 45 12.41 -31.12 12.08
CA VAL A 45 12.02 -32.33 12.82
C VAL A 45 12.61 -32.27 14.23
N VAL A 46 11.78 -32.52 15.25
CA VAL A 46 12.18 -32.52 16.67
C VAL A 46 11.85 -33.87 17.27
N GLY A 47 12.76 -34.46 18.04
CA GLY A 47 12.52 -35.74 18.71
C GLY A 47 13.61 -36.07 19.72
N GLU A 48 13.41 -37.09 20.54
CA GLU A 48 14.42 -37.64 21.44
C GLU A 48 15.07 -38.84 20.74
N PHE A 49 16.29 -38.65 20.24
CA PHE A 49 17.02 -39.64 19.44
C PHE A 49 18.22 -40.25 20.18
N ALA A 50 18.69 -39.63 21.28
CA ALA A 50 19.83 -40.12 22.07
C ALA A 50 21.09 -40.36 21.21
N GLY A 51 21.25 -39.59 20.13
CA GLY A 51 22.33 -39.76 19.15
C GLY A 51 22.18 -40.93 18.17
N ASP A 52 21.11 -41.73 18.25
CA ASP A 52 20.79 -42.80 17.31
C ASP A 52 19.56 -42.42 16.46
N PHE A 53 19.84 -41.85 15.29
CA PHE A 53 18.80 -41.40 14.38
C PHE A 53 18.38 -42.57 13.48
N PRO A 54 17.06 -42.86 13.33
CA PRO A 54 16.60 -43.81 12.32
C PRO A 54 17.12 -43.39 10.94
N GLN A 55 17.58 -44.33 10.11
CA GLN A 55 18.15 -44.07 8.78
C GLN A 55 17.23 -43.22 7.88
N ASP A 56 15.91 -43.35 8.06
CA ASP A 56 14.91 -42.57 7.33
C ASP A 56 14.85 -41.09 7.74
N VAL A 57 15.25 -40.78 8.98
CA VAL A 57 15.27 -39.42 9.53
C VAL A 57 16.56 -38.70 9.11
N GLU A 58 17.70 -39.40 9.07
CA GLU A 58 18.99 -38.84 8.59
C GLU A 58 18.97 -38.43 7.12
N GLN A 59 18.12 -39.06 6.30
CA GLN A 59 17.99 -38.76 4.87
C GLN A 59 17.12 -37.52 4.59
N LEU A 60 16.57 -36.88 5.60
CA LEU A 60 15.74 -35.69 5.44
C LEU A 60 16.58 -34.46 5.11
N SER A 61 16.06 -33.60 4.23
CA SER A 61 16.69 -32.34 3.86
C SER A 61 16.49 -31.20 4.87
N CYS A 62 15.76 -31.46 5.97
CA CYS A 62 15.42 -30.46 6.98
C CYS A 62 16.26 -30.63 8.25
N PRO A 63 16.50 -29.53 9.01
CA PRO A 63 17.23 -29.60 10.27
C PRO A 63 16.52 -30.50 11.29
N ILE A 64 17.30 -31.36 11.94
CA ILE A 64 16.88 -32.26 13.00
C ILE A 64 17.36 -31.69 14.34
N VAL A 65 16.46 -31.58 15.30
CA VAL A 65 16.76 -31.15 16.68
C VAL A 65 16.54 -32.34 17.61
N ASP A 66 17.63 -32.79 18.23
CA ASP A 66 17.59 -33.83 19.25
C ASP A 66 17.36 -33.21 20.65
N LEU A 67 16.26 -33.63 21.29
CA LEU A 67 15.86 -33.21 22.62
C LEU A 67 16.70 -33.83 23.74
N SER A 68 17.43 -34.92 23.48
CA SER A 68 18.34 -35.50 24.49
C SER A 68 19.61 -34.69 24.69
N GLU A 69 20.07 -33.95 23.66
CA GLU A 69 21.30 -33.16 23.73
C GLU A 69 21.05 -31.72 24.21
N THR A 70 19.90 -31.14 23.87
CA THR A 70 19.56 -29.77 24.24
C THR A 70 18.07 -29.62 24.59
N PRO A 71 17.72 -29.26 25.84
CA PRO A 71 16.32 -28.97 26.21
C PRO A 71 15.76 -27.71 25.53
N GLN A 72 16.64 -26.84 25.04
CA GLN A 72 16.29 -25.53 24.48
C GLN A 72 16.29 -25.59 22.95
N VAL A 73 15.21 -26.14 22.39
CA VAL A 73 14.94 -26.23 20.94
C VAL A 73 15.11 -24.86 20.24
N MET A 74 14.78 -23.79 20.94
CA MET A 74 14.76 -22.42 20.43
C MET A 74 16.14 -21.88 20.01
N SER A 75 17.21 -22.16 20.76
CA SER A 75 18.54 -21.57 20.47
C SER A 75 19.14 -22.09 19.16
N LYS A 76 18.77 -23.32 18.77
CA LYS A 76 19.17 -23.94 17.50
C LYS A 76 18.23 -23.53 16.35
N LEU A 77 16.95 -23.30 16.64
CA LEU A 77 15.99 -22.73 15.70
C LEU A 77 16.38 -21.30 15.28
N GLU A 78 16.73 -20.45 16.24
CA GLU A 78 17.07 -19.03 16.04
C GLU A 78 18.26 -18.80 15.10
N GLN A 79 19.22 -19.74 15.04
CA GLN A 79 20.37 -19.65 14.15
C GLN A 79 20.03 -19.97 12.68
N SER A 80 18.87 -20.57 12.41
CA SER A 80 18.45 -21.00 11.07
C SER A 80 17.29 -20.18 10.47
N THR A 81 16.64 -19.32 11.26
CA THR A 81 15.38 -18.70 10.81
C THR A 81 15.58 -17.28 10.30
N GLU A 82 15.41 -17.13 8.98
CA GLU A 82 15.00 -15.88 8.36
C GLU A 82 13.84 -15.25 9.15
N LYS A 83 13.92 -13.92 9.33
CA LYS A 83 12.99 -13.01 10.03
C LYS A 83 11.73 -13.63 10.64
N PRO A 84 11.48 -13.48 11.96
CA PRO A 84 10.27 -13.98 12.60
C PRO A 84 9.01 -13.45 11.89
N TRP A 85 8.15 -14.36 11.44
CA TRP A 85 6.90 -14.04 10.78
C TRP A 85 5.99 -13.29 11.76
N LYS A 86 5.71 -12.01 11.48
CA LYS A 86 4.82 -11.19 12.31
C LYS A 86 3.37 -11.39 11.84
N PRO A 87 2.48 -11.98 12.66
CA PRO A 87 1.07 -12.13 12.31
C PRO A 87 0.46 -10.73 12.23
N TRP A 88 0.22 -10.24 11.02
CA TRP A 88 -0.32 -8.92 10.72
C TRP A 88 -1.59 -9.07 9.89
N PHE A 89 -2.73 -8.73 10.46
CA PHE A 89 -4.03 -8.84 9.82
C PHE A 89 -5.03 -7.84 10.43
N PRO A 90 -6.03 -7.39 9.66
CA PRO A 90 -7.05 -6.48 10.15
C PRO A 90 -8.12 -7.20 10.98
N VAL A 91 -8.73 -6.46 11.91
CA VAL A 91 -9.92 -6.84 12.66
C VAL A 91 -11.02 -5.83 12.36
N ILE A 92 -12.24 -6.30 12.10
CA ILE A 92 -13.39 -5.43 11.79
C ILE A 92 -14.24 -5.30 13.05
N ASP A 93 -14.48 -4.07 13.48
CA ASP A 93 -15.51 -3.71 14.44
C ASP A 93 -16.86 -3.60 13.72
N TYR A 94 -17.74 -4.59 13.93
CA TYR A 94 -19.03 -4.64 13.25
C TYR A 94 -20.05 -3.64 13.82
N ASP A 95 -19.86 -3.12 15.03
CA ASP A 95 -20.76 -2.14 15.62
C ASP A 95 -20.57 -0.76 14.97
N ARG A 96 -19.35 -0.47 14.51
CA ARG A 96 -19.02 0.76 13.75
C ARG A 96 -19.09 0.58 12.23
N CYS A 97 -18.98 -0.64 11.73
CA CYS A 97 -18.94 -0.88 10.29
C CYS A 97 -20.30 -0.63 9.62
N THR A 98 -20.36 0.36 8.74
CA THR A 98 -21.55 0.67 7.92
C THR A 98 -21.65 -0.14 6.62
N ASN A 99 -20.78 -1.15 6.43
CA ASN A 99 -20.69 -1.95 5.22
C ASN A 99 -20.48 -1.12 3.92
N CYS A 100 -19.77 0.01 4.00
CA CYS A 100 -19.51 0.92 2.87
C CYS A 100 -18.51 0.40 1.82
N MET A 101 -17.87 -0.75 2.07
CA MET A 101 -16.94 -1.46 1.18
C MET A 101 -15.67 -0.71 0.75
N GLN A 102 -15.41 0.49 1.28
CA GLN A 102 -14.22 1.28 0.91
C GLN A 102 -12.90 0.55 1.20
N CYS A 103 -12.80 -0.13 2.34
CA CYS A 103 -11.62 -0.90 2.72
C CYS A 103 -11.37 -2.12 1.80
N MET A 104 -12.44 -2.73 1.27
CA MET A 104 -12.35 -3.82 0.29
C MET A 104 -11.80 -3.29 -1.04
N ASN A 105 -12.38 -2.21 -1.57
CA ASN A 105 -11.94 -1.59 -2.82
C ASN A 105 -10.52 -1.01 -2.74
N PHE A 106 -10.12 -0.55 -1.55
CA PHE A 106 -8.78 -0.03 -1.32
C PHE A 106 -7.70 -1.13 -1.20
N CYS A 107 -8.07 -2.34 -0.74
CA CYS A 107 -7.10 -3.39 -0.47
C CYS A 107 -6.64 -4.10 -1.76
N LEU A 108 -5.44 -3.78 -2.22
CA LEU A 108 -4.80 -4.44 -3.37
C LEU A 108 -4.44 -5.92 -3.15
N PHE A 109 -4.44 -6.39 -1.89
CA PHE A 109 -3.99 -7.74 -1.53
C PHE A 109 -5.13 -8.75 -1.38
N GLY A 110 -6.39 -8.36 -1.61
CA GLY A 110 -7.53 -9.27 -1.56
C GLY A 110 -7.78 -9.88 -0.17
N VAL A 111 -7.53 -9.11 0.90
CA VAL A 111 -7.73 -9.55 2.29
C VAL A 111 -9.21 -9.67 2.64
N TYR A 112 -10.03 -8.78 2.07
CA TYR A 112 -11.45 -8.67 2.34
C TYR A 112 -12.28 -9.37 1.26
N GLY A 113 -13.46 -9.86 1.66
CA GLY A 113 -14.49 -10.35 0.76
C GLY A 113 -15.88 -10.15 1.36
N LEU A 114 -16.90 -10.65 0.67
CA LEU A 114 -18.29 -10.58 1.11
C LEU A 114 -18.77 -11.96 1.58
N SER A 115 -19.51 -11.98 2.68
CA SER A 115 -20.23 -13.18 3.14
C SER A 115 -21.44 -13.48 2.25
N ASN A 116 -22.11 -14.61 2.47
CA ASN A 116 -23.40 -14.94 1.85
C ASN A 116 -24.47 -13.85 2.07
N GLU A 117 -24.44 -13.18 3.23
CA GLU A 117 -25.33 -12.08 3.59
C GLU A 117 -24.88 -10.70 3.05
N GLN A 118 -23.93 -10.65 2.11
CA GLN A 118 -23.36 -9.39 1.56
C GLN A 118 -22.71 -8.48 2.64
N LYS A 119 -22.24 -9.05 3.75
CA LYS A 119 -21.46 -8.33 4.77
C LYS A 119 -19.97 -8.45 4.50
N LEU A 120 -19.26 -7.35 4.69
CA LEU A 120 -17.80 -7.32 4.65
C LEU A 120 -17.19 -8.29 5.67
N GLN A 121 -16.26 -9.13 5.23
CA GLN A 121 -15.53 -10.07 6.07
C GLN A 121 -14.05 -10.12 5.68
N VAL A 122 -13.18 -10.41 6.65
CA VAL A 122 -11.79 -10.79 6.37
C VAL A 122 -11.76 -12.25 5.93
N GLN A 123 -11.47 -12.51 4.66
CA GLN A 123 -11.42 -13.88 4.10
C GLN A 123 -10.00 -14.42 4.05
N THR A 124 -9.03 -13.56 3.70
CA THR A 124 -7.64 -13.97 3.46
C THR A 124 -6.68 -13.14 4.32
N PRO A 125 -6.69 -13.31 5.65
CA PRO A 125 -5.90 -12.48 6.58
C PRO A 125 -4.39 -12.55 6.30
N GLN A 126 -3.88 -13.70 5.85
CA GLN A 126 -2.48 -13.95 5.53
C GLN A 126 -1.95 -13.13 4.36
N ASN A 127 -2.82 -12.63 3.47
CA ASN A 127 -2.42 -11.78 2.35
C ASN A 127 -2.15 -10.34 2.78
N CYS A 128 -2.46 -9.96 4.02
CA CYS A 128 -2.25 -8.60 4.47
C CYS A 128 -0.76 -8.26 4.51
N LYS A 129 -0.37 -7.21 3.78
CA LYS A 129 1.01 -6.72 3.79
C LYS A 129 1.37 -6.25 5.21
N THR A 130 2.43 -6.84 5.78
CA THR A 130 2.94 -6.51 7.12
C THR A 130 3.20 -5.01 7.27
N GLU A 131 2.79 -4.44 8.41
CA GLU A 131 2.87 -3.01 8.75
C GLU A 131 2.11 -2.05 7.80
N CYS A 132 1.12 -2.53 7.04
CA CYS A 132 0.26 -1.68 6.20
C CYS A 132 -1.09 -1.38 6.89
N PRO A 133 -1.31 -0.18 7.47
CA PRO A 133 -2.57 0.21 8.11
C PRO A 133 -3.53 0.96 7.17
N ALA A 134 -3.27 0.97 5.86
CA ALA A 134 -3.88 1.93 4.96
C ALA A 134 -5.41 1.78 4.83
N CYS A 135 -5.94 0.54 4.92
CA CYS A 135 -7.38 0.29 4.96
C CYS A 135 -8.07 0.77 6.25
N SER A 136 -7.33 0.98 7.34
CA SER A 136 -7.84 1.60 8.57
C SER A 136 -8.05 3.11 8.38
N ARG A 137 -7.10 3.76 7.69
CA ARG A 137 -7.15 5.21 7.42
C ARG A 137 -8.21 5.63 6.39
N VAL A 138 -8.64 4.71 5.52
CA VAL A 138 -9.72 5.00 4.55
C VAL A 138 -11.10 4.75 5.15
N CYS A 139 -11.21 4.12 6.32
CA CYS A 139 -12.51 3.81 6.91
C CYS A 139 -13.10 5.06 7.57
N PRO A 140 -14.28 5.55 7.13
CA PRO A 140 -14.86 6.80 7.64
C PRO A 140 -15.35 6.69 9.10
N GLU A 141 -15.65 5.47 9.56
CA GLU A 141 -16.11 5.17 10.92
C GLU A 141 -15.00 4.52 11.78
N ALA A 142 -13.75 4.51 11.28
CA ALA A 142 -12.59 3.90 11.94
C ALA A 142 -12.83 2.44 12.42
N ALA A 143 -13.67 1.69 11.70
CA ALA A 143 -14.10 0.33 12.07
C ALA A 143 -13.03 -0.75 11.81
N ILE A 144 -12.00 -0.44 11.01
CA ILE A 144 -10.92 -1.39 10.69
C ILE A 144 -9.74 -1.15 11.63
N MET A 145 -9.35 -2.17 12.38
CA MET A 145 -8.32 -2.09 13.42
C MET A 145 -7.16 -3.06 13.14
N PHE A 146 -5.97 -2.70 13.62
CA PHE A 146 -4.76 -3.52 13.60
C PHE A 146 -4.18 -3.57 15.01
N PRO A 147 -4.49 -4.58 15.83
CA PRO A 147 -4.08 -4.64 17.25
C PRO A 147 -2.57 -4.51 17.49
N LYS A 148 -1.75 -4.85 16.49
CA LYS A 148 -0.27 -4.78 16.57
C LYS A 148 0.32 -3.48 16.03
N TYR A 149 -0.53 -2.51 15.68
CA TYR A 149 -0.09 -1.19 15.25
C TYR A 149 0.30 -0.34 16.47
N LYS A 150 1.22 0.61 16.27
CA LYS A 150 1.84 1.35 17.38
C LYS A 150 1.01 2.51 17.93
N ALA A 151 0.00 2.97 17.20
CA ALA A 151 -0.73 4.21 17.53
C ALA A 151 -2.24 4.03 17.43
N GLY A 152 -2.97 4.59 18.39
CA GLY A 152 -4.41 4.78 18.34
C GLY A 152 -4.85 5.82 17.30
N PRO A 153 -6.10 5.74 16.81
CA PRO A 153 -7.13 4.71 17.11
C PRO A 153 -6.97 3.41 16.31
N ILE A 154 -5.97 3.32 15.42
CA ILE A 154 -5.79 2.18 14.49
C ILE A 154 -5.53 0.87 15.23
N ASN A 155 -4.87 0.92 16.39
CA ASN A 155 -4.63 -0.25 17.24
C ASN A 155 -5.86 -0.74 18.03
N GLY A 156 -6.99 -0.02 17.97
CA GLY A 156 -8.18 -0.30 18.76
C GLY A 156 -8.29 0.51 20.06
N ASP A 157 -7.42 1.50 20.29
CA ASP A 157 -7.62 2.49 21.36
C ASP A 157 -8.94 3.26 21.17
N GLU A 158 -9.40 3.92 22.24
CA GLU A 158 -10.63 4.70 22.24
C GLU A 158 -10.64 5.75 21.11
N VAL A 159 -11.73 5.77 20.35
CA VAL A 159 -11.88 6.65 19.19
C VAL A 159 -12.56 7.93 19.62
N SER A 160 -11.83 9.05 19.57
CA SER A 160 -12.39 10.36 19.85
C SER A 160 -13.20 10.91 18.67
N GLU A 161 -14.14 11.81 18.93
CA GLU A 161 -14.88 12.52 17.86
C GLU A 161 -13.94 13.31 16.94
N GLU A 162 -12.82 13.81 17.46
CA GLU A 162 -11.80 14.52 16.70
C GLU A 162 -11.14 13.61 15.65
N ASP A 163 -10.92 12.34 15.98
CA ASP A 163 -10.28 11.38 15.06
C ASP A 163 -11.24 10.97 13.94
N LEU A 164 -12.52 10.78 14.26
CA LEU A 164 -13.57 10.57 13.25
C LEU A 164 -13.68 11.79 12.32
N ASN A 165 -13.66 13.00 12.87
CA ASN A 165 -13.75 14.23 12.09
C ASN A 165 -12.53 14.42 11.17
N LYS A 166 -11.32 14.10 11.62
CA LYS A 166 -10.10 14.15 10.78
C LYS A 166 -10.20 13.20 9.59
N GLU A 167 -10.67 11.98 9.79
CA GLU A 167 -10.78 11.00 8.69
C GLU A 167 -11.93 11.36 7.72
N LYS A 168 -13.09 11.79 8.23
CA LYS A 168 -14.19 12.31 7.40
C LYS A 168 -13.76 13.49 6.56
N MET A 169 -12.97 14.40 7.13
CA MET A 169 -12.41 15.56 6.42
C MET A 169 -11.43 15.16 5.32
N LYS A 170 -10.61 14.10 5.48
CA LYS A 170 -9.70 13.62 4.42
C LYS A 170 -10.43 13.07 3.20
N VAL A 171 -11.55 12.38 3.40
CA VAL A 171 -12.40 11.91 2.30
C VAL A 171 -13.00 13.11 1.55
N ASP A 172 -13.41 14.15 2.29
CA ASP A 172 -13.99 15.36 1.72
C ASP A 172 -12.96 16.28 1.06
N ILE A 173 -11.67 16.17 1.39
CA ILE A 173 -10.59 16.91 0.70
C ILE A 173 -10.51 16.56 -0.80
N SER A 174 -10.87 15.35 -1.23
CA SER A 174 -10.96 15.04 -2.68
C SER A 174 -12.14 15.76 -3.36
N SER A 175 -13.20 16.04 -2.62
CA SER A 175 -14.34 16.84 -3.10
C SER A 175 -14.04 18.35 -3.03
N LEU A 176 -13.30 18.78 -2.01
CA LEU A 176 -12.92 20.18 -1.78
C LEU A 176 -11.73 20.62 -2.66
N LEU A 177 -10.75 19.75 -2.90
CA LEU A 177 -9.65 19.97 -3.87
C LEU A 177 -10.05 19.56 -5.29
N GLY A 178 -11.04 18.68 -5.42
CA GLY A 178 -11.72 18.34 -6.68
C GLY A 178 -12.87 19.28 -7.01
N GLY A 179 -12.89 20.50 -6.46
CA GLY A 179 -13.65 21.59 -7.04
C GLY A 179 -13.33 21.66 -8.53
N ASN A 180 -14.39 21.55 -9.35
CA ASN A 180 -14.37 21.49 -10.81
C ASN A 180 -13.10 22.11 -11.42
N ILE A 181 -12.16 21.28 -11.88
CA ILE A 181 -10.86 21.70 -12.43
C ILE A 181 -11.05 22.79 -13.49
N TYR A 182 -12.15 22.72 -14.24
CA TYR A 182 -12.52 23.70 -15.25
C TYR A 182 -12.82 25.09 -14.66
N ASP A 183 -13.41 25.17 -13.46
CA ASP A 183 -13.67 26.43 -12.77
C ASP A 183 -12.39 27.04 -12.20
N ALA A 184 -11.48 26.20 -11.69
CA ALA A 184 -10.15 26.64 -11.27
C ALA A 184 -9.29 27.14 -12.44
N LEU A 185 -9.32 26.44 -13.58
CA LEU A 185 -8.66 26.86 -14.82
C LEU A 185 -9.27 28.14 -15.39
N ARG A 186 -10.61 28.26 -15.36
CA ARG A 186 -11.34 29.46 -15.78
C ARG A 186 -10.94 30.67 -14.93
N GLN A 187 -10.96 30.57 -13.59
CA GLN A 187 -10.51 31.66 -12.71
C GLN A 187 -9.04 32.05 -12.94
N ARG A 188 -8.16 31.07 -13.17
CA ARG A 188 -6.75 31.35 -13.51
C ARG A 188 -6.65 32.13 -14.82
N SER A 189 -7.46 31.77 -15.82
CA SER A 189 -7.48 32.47 -17.12
C SER A 189 -8.01 33.91 -16.99
N GLU A 190 -9.06 34.14 -16.21
CA GLU A 190 -9.66 35.45 -15.97
C GLU A 190 -8.70 36.37 -15.20
N ARG A 191 -8.03 35.85 -14.17
CA ARG A 191 -6.98 36.58 -13.42
C ARG A 191 -5.75 36.88 -14.26
N ALA A 192 -5.40 36.01 -15.21
CA ALA A 192 -4.32 36.29 -16.14
C ALA A 192 -4.74 37.38 -17.13
N GLN A 193 -5.95 37.32 -17.68
CA GLN A 193 -6.48 38.34 -18.58
C GLN A 193 -6.48 39.74 -17.96
N SER A 194 -6.89 39.90 -16.70
CA SER A 194 -6.90 41.22 -16.06
C SER A 194 -5.50 41.83 -15.86
N ARG A 195 -4.46 40.98 -15.67
CA ARG A 195 -3.07 41.43 -15.58
C ARG A 195 -2.53 41.92 -16.92
N PHE A 196 -2.97 41.31 -18.02
CA PHE A 196 -2.53 41.68 -19.37
C PHE A 196 -3.47 42.65 -20.09
N ALA A 197 -4.69 42.87 -19.60
CA ALA A 197 -5.66 43.79 -20.23
C ALA A 197 -5.24 45.26 -20.15
N LYS A 198 -4.49 45.63 -19.10
CA LYS A 198 -3.96 47.00 -18.96
C LYS A 198 -2.70 47.25 -19.79
N GLU A 199 -1.99 46.19 -20.18
CA GLU A 199 -0.77 46.25 -21.01
C GLU A 199 -1.03 45.92 -22.50
N ARG A 200 -2.14 45.24 -22.83
CA ARG A 200 -2.62 45.03 -24.21
C ARG A 200 -3.34 46.28 -24.72
N ASP A 201 -2.54 47.30 -25.03
CA ASP A 201 -2.95 48.36 -25.95
C ASP A 201 -2.79 47.81 -27.38
N GLU A 202 -3.92 47.49 -28.04
CA GLU A 202 -3.94 46.91 -29.39
C GLU A 202 -3.20 47.80 -30.41
N ASP A 203 -3.31 49.12 -30.27
CA ASP A 203 -2.64 50.08 -31.14
C ASP A 203 -1.12 50.04 -30.94
N ARG A 204 -0.67 49.89 -29.69
CA ARG A 204 0.76 49.76 -29.38
C ARG A 204 1.32 48.44 -29.93
N ALA A 205 0.57 47.35 -29.84
CA ALA A 205 0.95 46.06 -30.40
C ALA A 205 1.05 46.11 -31.94
N LEU A 206 0.11 46.78 -32.61
CA LEU A 206 0.14 46.99 -34.05
C LEU A 206 1.33 47.87 -34.47
N LYS A 207 1.65 48.92 -33.71
CA LYS A 207 2.82 49.79 -33.97
C LYS A 207 4.14 49.06 -33.83
N GLU A 208 4.34 48.27 -32.77
CA GLU A 208 5.58 47.47 -32.60
C GLU A 208 5.69 46.39 -33.68
N ARG A 209 4.58 45.76 -34.07
CA ARG A 209 4.56 44.79 -35.17
C ARG A 209 4.95 45.44 -36.50
N LYS A 210 4.38 46.60 -36.84
CA LYS A 210 4.75 47.39 -38.04
C LYS A 210 6.23 47.78 -38.00
N ARG A 211 6.77 48.16 -36.82
CA ARG A 211 8.20 48.50 -36.64
C ARG A 211 9.13 47.29 -36.83
N CYS A 212 8.81 46.15 -36.22
CA CYS A 212 9.58 44.92 -36.39
C CYS A 212 9.59 44.43 -37.83
N LEU A 213 8.45 44.52 -38.53
CA LEU A 213 8.37 44.11 -39.94
C LEU A 213 9.28 44.96 -40.83
N LYS A 214 9.29 46.29 -40.63
CA LYS A 214 10.22 47.20 -41.33
C LYS A 214 11.69 46.90 -41.02
N LYS A 215 12.00 46.54 -39.77
CA LYS A 215 13.37 46.17 -39.37
C LYS A 215 13.81 44.88 -40.06
N LEU A 216 12.97 43.83 -40.01
CA LEU A 216 13.25 42.55 -40.68
C LEU A 216 13.38 42.69 -42.19
N GLN A 217 12.54 43.53 -42.81
CA GLN A 217 12.65 43.83 -44.24
C GLN A 217 14.04 44.41 -44.58
N LYS A 218 14.52 45.34 -43.77
CA LYS A 218 15.83 45.98 -43.95
C LYS A 218 16.98 45.00 -43.69
N ASP A 219 16.87 44.16 -42.66
CA ASP A 219 17.92 43.21 -42.29
C ASP A 219 18.03 42.03 -43.28
N LEU A 220 16.97 41.75 -44.04
CA LEU A 220 16.89 40.66 -45.03
C LEU A 220 16.87 41.15 -46.49
N ASP A 221 17.07 42.45 -46.73
CA ASP A 221 17.05 43.09 -48.05
C ASP A 221 15.86 42.68 -48.95
N ILE A 222 14.66 42.58 -48.36
CA ILE A 222 13.45 42.15 -49.10
C ILE A 222 12.86 43.35 -49.87
N PRO A 223 12.75 43.28 -51.22
CA PRO A 223 12.16 44.35 -52.01
C PRO A 223 10.67 44.55 -51.69
N ASP A 224 10.21 45.81 -51.70
CA ASP A 224 8.83 46.20 -51.39
C ASP A 224 7.78 45.49 -52.27
N GLU A 225 8.14 45.20 -53.52
CA GLU A 225 7.30 44.52 -54.50
C GLU A 225 6.87 43.12 -54.04
N VAL A 226 7.78 42.38 -53.38
CA VAL A 226 7.51 41.03 -52.87
C VAL A 226 6.57 41.11 -51.65
N LEU A 227 6.77 42.08 -50.76
CA LEU A 227 5.92 42.23 -49.58
C LEU A 227 4.49 42.64 -49.93
N ASN A 228 4.32 43.52 -50.93
CA ASN A 228 3.00 43.95 -51.41
C ASN A 228 2.24 42.85 -52.16
N SER A 229 2.94 41.79 -52.61
CA SER A 229 2.33 40.61 -53.24
C SER A 229 1.81 39.58 -52.23
N LEU A 230 2.22 39.67 -50.96
CA LEU A 230 1.77 38.75 -49.92
C LEU A 230 0.37 39.12 -49.44
N PRO A 231 -0.53 38.13 -49.24
CA PRO A 231 -1.86 38.38 -48.71
C PRO A 231 -1.76 38.92 -47.28
N ILE A 232 -1.99 40.21 -47.11
CA ILE A 232 -1.99 40.87 -45.80
C ILE A 232 -3.26 40.43 -45.05
N PRO A 233 -3.15 39.95 -43.79
CA PRO A 233 -4.33 39.58 -43.02
C PRO A 233 -5.18 40.82 -42.70
N LYS A 234 -6.50 40.71 -42.92
CA LYS A 234 -7.50 41.82 -42.93
C LYS A 234 -7.39 42.82 -41.77
N HIS A 235 -7.00 42.37 -40.58
CA HIS A 235 -6.82 43.22 -39.38
C HIS A 235 -5.71 44.28 -39.48
N LEU A 236 -4.99 44.37 -40.60
CA LEU A 236 -3.95 45.38 -40.86
C LEU A 236 -4.36 46.42 -41.92
N LEU A 237 -5.52 46.28 -42.55
CA LEU A 237 -6.01 47.14 -43.63
C LEU A 237 -7.04 48.20 -43.16
N ASP A 238 -7.51 48.12 -41.92
CA ASP A 238 -8.62 48.96 -41.40
C ASP A 238 -8.19 50.32 -40.82
N ASP A 239 -7.02 50.86 -41.19
CA ASP A 239 -6.54 52.19 -40.73
C ASP A 239 -6.55 53.27 -41.83
N SER A 240 -7.39 53.12 -42.85
CA SER A 240 -7.54 54.17 -43.89
C SER A 240 -9.00 54.46 -44.20
N SER A 241 -9.78 54.83 -43.17
CA SER A 241 -11.02 55.59 -43.34
C SER A 241 -11.37 56.37 -42.06
N GLU A 242 -10.67 57.48 -41.82
CA GLU A 242 -11.21 58.74 -41.26
C GLU A 242 -10.23 59.88 -41.52
#